data_AF-A0A4S0MPA4-F1
#
_entry.id   AF-A0A4S0MPA4-F1
#
_cell.length_a   1.000
_cell.length_b   1.000
_cell.length_c   1.000
_cell.angle_alpha   90.00
_cell.angle_beta   90.00
_cell.angle_gamma   90.00
#
_symmetry.space_group_name_H-M   'P 1'
#
loop_
_entity.id
_entity.type
_entity.pdbx_description
1 polymer ?
#
loop_
_entity_poly.entity_id
_entity_poly.type
_entity_poly.pdbx_seq_one_letter_code
_entity_poly.pdbx_strand_id
1 'polypeptide(L)'
;PTPLLLQYVPGDFNCLHQDLYGDLAFPLQVAILLSEPGEDFTGGEFALTEQRPRMQSRVEVVPLRQGDAVAFAVHNRPVQGTKGNYRVNLRHGVSRL
;
A
#
# COMPACT_ATOMS: atom_id res chain seq x y z
N PRO A 1 -7.51 -10.57 13.90
CA PRO A 1 -7.16 -10.59 12.46
C PRO A 1 -6.19 -11.75 12.16
N THR A 2 -6.56 -12.61 11.21
CA THR A 2 -5.69 -13.69 10.71
C THR A 2 -4.73 -13.10 9.67
N PRO A 3 -3.41 -13.37 9.74
CA PRO A 3 -2.49 -12.91 8.71
C PRO A 3 -2.85 -13.52 7.35
N LEU A 4 -2.77 -12.71 6.30
CA LEU A 4 -2.95 -13.18 4.93
C LEU A 4 -1.58 -13.53 4.35
N LEU A 5 -1.50 -14.70 3.71
CA LEU A 5 -0.38 -15.07 2.86
C LEU A 5 -0.89 -15.10 1.42
N LEU A 6 -0.32 -14.24 0.58
CA LEU A 6 -0.73 -14.06 -0.80
C LEU A 6 0.39 -14.56 -1.71
N GLN A 7 0.02 -15.26 -2.77
CA GLN A 7 0.91 -15.64 -3.85
C GLN A 7 0.30 -15.12 -5.14
N TYR A 8 1.03 -14.26 -5.82
CA TYR A 8 0.66 -13.72 -7.12
C TYR A 8 1.33 -14.55 -8.23
N VAL A 9 0.62 -14.75 -9.34
CA VAL A 9 1.17 -15.38 -10.55
C VAL A 9 1.20 -14.36 -11.71
N PRO A 10 1.88 -14.66 -12.85
CA PRO A 10 1.98 -13.71 -13.96
C PRO A 10 0.61 -13.21 -14.42
N GLY A 11 0.48 -11.88 -14.57
CA GLY A 11 -0.77 -11.22 -14.96
C GLY A 11 -1.65 -10.78 -13.77
N ASP A 12 -1.45 -11.34 -12.58
CA ASP A 12 -2.15 -10.92 -11.38
C ASP A 12 -1.71 -9.52 -10.94
N PHE A 13 -2.59 -8.84 -10.21
CA PHE A 13 -2.34 -7.55 -9.61
C PHE A 13 -3.30 -7.34 -8.44
N ASN A 14 -3.05 -6.32 -7.65
CA ASN A 14 -4.01 -5.83 -6.65
C ASN A 14 -4.38 -4.38 -6.97
N CYS A 15 -5.65 -4.15 -7.30
CA CYS A 15 -6.18 -2.81 -7.58
C CYS A 15 -5.87 -1.83 -6.44
N LEU A 16 -5.81 -0.53 -6.73
CA LEU A 16 -5.72 0.48 -5.68
C LEU A 16 -6.98 0.49 -4.81
N HIS A 17 -6.84 0.07 -3.56
CA HIS A 17 -7.94 -0.12 -2.62
C HIS A 17 -7.58 0.37 -1.20
N GLN A 18 -8.52 0.18 -0.28
CA GLN A 18 -8.38 0.42 1.14
C GLN A 18 -8.92 -0.81 1.86
N ASP A 19 -8.17 -1.35 2.80
CA ASP A 19 -8.55 -2.58 3.52
C ASP A 19 -9.50 -2.28 4.68
N LEU A 20 -10.69 -1.79 4.33
CA LEU A 20 -11.75 -1.48 5.27
C LEU A 20 -12.77 -2.61 5.27
N TYR A 21 -12.82 -3.36 6.37
CA TYR A 21 -13.75 -4.48 6.57
C TYR A 21 -14.59 -4.27 7.83
N GLY A 22 -15.91 -4.17 7.66
CA GLY A 22 -16.84 -3.96 8.78
C GLY A 22 -16.67 -2.61 9.49
N ASP A 23 -17.26 -2.49 10.67
CA ASP A 23 -17.32 -1.22 11.42
C ASP A 23 -16.01 -0.88 12.15
N LEU A 24 -15.14 -1.87 12.34
CA LEU A 24 -13.86 -1.74 13.07
C LEU A 24 -12.71 -2.15 12.16
N ALA A 25 -11.85 -1.19 11.82
CA ALA A 25 -10.61 -1.41 11.09
C ALA A 25 -9.42 -0.88 11.90
N PHE A 26 -8.32 -1.64 11.91
CA PHE A 26 -7.06 -1.14 12.46
C PHE A 26 -6.45 -0.14 11.47
N PRO A 27 -5.94 1.03 11.91
CA PRO A 27 -5.56 2.10 11.00
C PRO A 27 -4.25 1.84 10.24
N LEU A 28 -3.51 0.80 10.61
CA LEU A 28 -2.22 0.44 10.03
C LEU A 28 -2.25 -1.02 9.54
N GLN A 29 -1.53 -1.29 8.47
CA GLN A 29 -1.21 -2.64 8.02
C GLN A 29 0.30 -2.75 7.80
N VAL A 30 0.78 -3.99 7.87
CA VAL A 30 2.16 -4.34 7.54
C VAL A 30 2.12 -5.45 6.50
N ALA A 31 2.81 -5.23 5.39
CA ALA A 31 3.09 -6.27 4.40
C ALA A 31 4.58 -6.60 4.43
N ILE A 32 4.92 -7.88 4.33
CA ILE A 32 6.30 -8.38 4.28
C ILE A 32 6.45 -9.08 2.94
N LEU A 33 7.46 -8.69 2.17
CA LEU A 33 7.74 -9.34 0.89
C LEU A 33 8.56 -10.60 1.13
N LEU A 34 8.11 -11.74 0.58
CA LEU A 34 8.75 -13.04 0.81
C LEU A 34 9.51 -13.58 -0.41
N SER A 35 9.43 -12.90 -1.55
CA SER A 35 10.10 -13.25 -2.81
C SER A 35 11.07 -12.16 -3.22
N GLU A 36 12.14 -12.49 -3.94
CA GLU A 36 13.16 -11.53 -4.36
C GLU A 36 12.81 -10.91 -5.73
N PRO A 37 12.58 -9.58 -5.80
CA PRO A 37 12.32 -8.91 -7.08
C PRO A 37 13.54 -8.97 -8.00
N GLY A 38 13.30 -9.24 -9.28
CA GLY A 38 14.35 -9.41 -10.30
C GLY A 38 14.88 -10.84 -10.41
N GLU A 39 14.65 -11.69 -9.41
CA GLU A 39 14.96 -13.13 -9.47
C GLU A 39 13.67 -13.97 -9.55
N ASP A 40 12.75 -13.79 -8.59
CA ASP A 40 11.50 -14.55 -8.51
C ASP A 40 10.38 -13.93 -9.35
N PHE A 41 10.40 -12.61 -9.54
CA PHE A 41 9.37 -11.89 -10.30
C PHE A 41 9.87 -10.55 -10.87
N THR A 42 9.16 -10.04 -11.87
CA THR A 42 9.28 -8.66 -12.37
C THR A 42 7.93 -7.97 -12.23
N GLY A 43 7.89 -6.63 -12.21
CA GLY A 43 6.65 -5.91 -11.87
C GLY A 43 6.31 -6.10 -10.40
N GLY A 44 5.02 -6.27 -10.08
CA GLY A 44 4.56 -6.56 -8.72
C GLY A 44 4.90 -5.48 -7.68
N GLU A 45 5.10 -4.24 -8.13
CA GLU A 45 5.49 -3.14 -7.26
C GLU A 45 4.38 -2.82 -6.24
N PHE A 46 4.76 -2.75 -4.96
CA PHE A 46 3.87 -2.24 -3.93
C PHE A 46 3.74 -0.72 -4.06
N ALA A 47 2.55 -0.26 -4.45
CA ALA A 47 2.28 1.14 -4.74
C ALA A 47 1.34 1.75 -3.70
N LEU A 48 1.69 2.94 -3.23
CA LEU A 48 0.87 3.79 -2.37
C LEU A 48 0.42 5.00 -3.18
N THR A 49 -0.84 5.39 -3.04
CA THR A 49 -1.35 6.61 -3.63
C THR A 49 -1.94 7.51 -2.56
N GLU A 50 -1.44 8.75 -2.52
CA GLU A 50 -1.90 9.79 -1.61
C GLU A 50 -2.74 10.80 -2.38
N GLN A 51 -3.99 10.96 -1.97
CA GLN A 51 -4.85 12.00 -2.49
C GLN A 51 -4.42 13.36 -1.94
N ARG A 52 -4.09 14.29 -2.84
CA ARG A 52 -3.71 15.65 -2.47
C ARG A 52 -4.87 16.60 -2.82
N PRO A 53 -5.46 17.32 -1.85
CA PRO A 53 -6.58 18.21 -2.12
C PRO A 53 -6.27 19.22 -3.23
N ARG A 54 -7.14 19.29 -4.26
CA ARG A 54 -7.02 20.19 -5.43
C ARG A 54 -5.76 19.97 -6.29
N MET A 55 -5.09 18.84 -6.13
CA MET A 55 -3.89 18.46 -6.87
C MET A 55 -4.04 17.02 -7.38
N GLN A 56 -3.25 16.64 -8.37
CA GLN A 56 -3.16 15.23 -8.78
C GLN A 56 -2.62 14.39 -7.61
N SER A 57 -3.17 13.18 -7.43
CA SER A 57 -2.66 12.21 -6.46
C SER A 57 -1.18 11.95 -6.69
N ARG A 58 -0.45 11.74 -5.60
CA ARG A 58 0.95 11.33 -5.65
C ARG A 58 1.03 9.81 -5.53
N VAL A 59 1.84 9.19 -6.37
CA VAL A 59 2.16 7.76 -6.26
C VAL A 59 3.55 7.62 -5.66
N GLU A 60 3.69 6.67 -4.74
CA GLU A 60 4.98 6.23 -4.20
C GLU A 60 5.07 4.70 -4.39
N VAL A 61 6.12 4.25 -5.04
CA VAL A 61 6.43 2.82 -5.17
C VAL A 61 7.47 2.48 -4.11
N VAL A 62 7.19 1.48 -3.28
CA VAL A 62 8.08 1.07 -2.19
C VAL A 62 9.05 0.01 -2.71
N PRO A 63 10.37 0.28 -2.74
CA PRO A 63 11.35 -0.61 -3.36
C PRO A 63 11.76 -1.75 -2.41
N LEU A 64 10.81 -2.63 -2.10
CA LEU A 64 11.05 -3.76 -1.19
C LEU A 64 12.05 -4.77 -1.79
N ARG A 65 12.79 -5.44 -0.91
CA ARG A 65 13.56 -6.68 -1.14
C ARG A 65 12.93 -7.84 -0.38
N GLN A 66 13.37 -9.07 -0.63
CA GLN A 66 12.95 -10.21 0.19
C GLN A 66 13.25 -9.95 1.67
N GLY A 67 12.23 -10.15 2.52
CA GLY A 67 12.29 -9.94 3.96
C GLY A 67 11.97 -8.51 4.41
N ASP A 68 11.92 -7.53 3.51
CA ASP A 68 11.54 -6.17 3.87
C ASP A 68 10.06 -6.08 4.24
N ALA A 69 9.77 -5.16 5.17
CA ALA A 69 8.42 -4.86 5.61
C ALA A 69 8.03 -3.41 5.28
N VAL A 70 6.80 -3.21 4.81
CA VAL A 70 6.19 -1.89 4.67
C VAL A 70 5.03 -1.76 5.65
N ALA A 71 5.10 -0.73 6.50
CA ALA A 71 3.98 -0.31 7.35
C ALA A 71 3.27 0.89 6.72
N PHE A 72 1.96 0.80 6.53
CA PHE A 72 1.20 1.84 5.84
C PHE A 72 -0.19 2.05 6.45
N ALA A 73 -0.78 3.22 6.19
CA ALA A 73 -2.11 3.54 6.67
C ALA A 73 -3.19 2.92 5.78
N VAL A 74 -4.19 2.28 6.39
CA VAL A 74 -5.24 1.52 5.68
C VAL A 74 -6.22 2.42 4.92
N HIS A 75 -6.44 3.64 5.42
CA HIS A 75 -7.41 4.58 4.86
C HIS A 75 -6.87 5.99 4.83
N ASN A 76 -6.46 6.53 5.98
CA ASN A 76 -6.01 7.91 6.06
C ASN A 76 -4.72 8.01 6.85
N ARG A 77 -3.81 8.86 6.38
CA ARG A 77 -2.63 9.27 7.14
C ARG A 77 -2.74 10.74 7.55
N PRO A 78 -2.19 11.11 8.72
CA PRO A 78 -2.05 12.51 9.10
C PRO A 78 -0.97 13.18 8.23
N VAL A 79 -1.25 14.41 7.80
CA VAL A 79 -0.32 15.28 7.07
C VAL A 79 -0.30 16.65 7.76
N GLN A 80 0.90 17.22 7.89
CA GLN A 80 1.10 18.55 8.45
C GLN A 80 0.69 19.61 7.43
N GLY A 81 -0.32 20.41 7.78
CA GLY A 81 -0.73 21.60 7.03
C GLY A 81 -0.37 22.91 7.75
N THR A 82 -0.65 24.03 7.09
CA THR A 82 -0.42 25.38 7.64
C THR A 82 -1.31 25.72 8.84
N LYS A 83 -2.45 25.04 8.99
CA LYS A 83 -3.42 25.21 10.09
C LYS A 83 -3.42 24.02 11.07
N GLY A 84 -2.37 23.20 11.05
CA GLY A 84 -2.28 21.96 11.83
C GLY A 84 -2.44 20.71 10.98
N ASN A 85 -2.58 19.56 11.65
CA ASN A 85 -2.69 18.26 10.99
C ASN A 85 -4.07 18.06 10.36
N TYR A 86 -4.08 17.51 9.16
CA TYR A 86 -5.31 17.07 8.49
C TYR A 86 -5.12 15.65 7.93
N ARG A 87 -6.23 15.01 7.53
CA ARG A 87 -6.24 13.66 6.99
C ARG A 87 -6.20 13.72 5.47
N VAL A 88 -5.37 12.89 4.86
CA VAL A 88 -5.42 12.59 3.42
C VAL A 88 -5.80 11.14 3.21
N ASN A 89 -6.52 10.86 2.13
CA ASN A 89 -6.82 9.48 1.76
C ASN A 89 -5.58 8.83 1.16
N LEU A 90 -5.28 7.64 1.67
CA LEU A 90 -4.27 6.74 1.15
C LEU A 90 -4.97 5.53 0.56
N ARG A 91 -4.48 5.03 -0.56
CA ARG A 91 -4.81 3.71 -1.10
C ARG A 91 -3.52 2.95 -1.39
N HIS A 92 -3.56 1.63 -1.31
CA HIS A 92 -2.46 0.77 -1.68
C HIS A 92 -2.89 -0.24 -2.73
N GLY A 93 -1.91 -0.80 -3.42
CA GLY A 93 -2.11 -1.86 -4.40
C GLY A 93 -0.78 -2.47 -4.80
N VAL A 94 -0.87 -3.48 -5.65
CA VAL A 94 0.28 -4.18 -6.23
C VAL A 94 0.11 -4.09 -7.73
N SER A 95 1.15 -3.64 -8.44
CA SER A 95 1.12 -3.60 -9.89
C SER A 95 1.06 -5.02 -10.47
N ARG A 96 0.95 -5.12 -11.80
CA ARG A 96 0.93 -6.42 -12.47
C ARG A 96 2.30 -7.10 -12.35
N LEU A 97 2.31 -8.39 -12.00
CA LEU A 97 3.46 -9.28 -12.21
C LEU A 97 3.65 -9.61 -13.69
#